data_AF-A0A964D1F5-F1
#
_entry.id   AF-A0A964D1F5-F1
#
_cell.length_a   1.000
_cell.length_b   1.000
_cell.length_c   1.000
_cell.angle_alpha   90.00
_cell.angle_beta   90.00
_cell.angle_gamma   90.00
#
_symmetry.space_group_name_H-M   'P 1'
#
loop_
_entity.id
_entity.type
_entity.pdbx_description
1 polymer ?
#
loop_
_entity_poly.entity_id
_entity_poly.type
_entity_poly.pdbx_seq_one_letter_code
_entity_poly.pdbx_strand_id
1 'polypeptide(L)' 'MAHQDELEAELILGLQKIAPQAIGNDYFVVGTFDKKVWQGGLKNEENYLNSEMFNYLADFKTMLDLEVEPGGWYLE' A
#
# COMPACT_ATOMS: atom_id res chain seq x y z
N MET A 1 2.57 -3.72 7.85
CA MET A 1 2.33 -3.49 6.41
C MET A 1 1.23 -4.46 6.02
N ALA A 2 0.25 -4.04 5.22
CA ALA A 2 -0.83 -4.92 4.79
C ALA A 2 -0.26 -6.02 3.88
N HIS A 3 -0.82 -7.23 3.96
CA HIS A 3 -0.46 -8.29 3.04
C HIS A 3 -1.08 -8.01 1.64
N GLN A 4 -0.56 -8.66 0.61
CA GLN A 4 -0.96 -8.36 -0.78
C GLN A 4 -2.46 -8.60 -1.02
N ASP A 5 -2.99 -9.70 -0.50
CA ASP A 5 -4.40 -10.07 -0.61
C ASP A 5 -5.34 -9.07 0.09
N GLU A 6 -4.93 -8.54 1.26
CA GLU A 6 -5.64 -7.48 1.97
C GLU A 6 -5.68 -6.20 1.12
N LEU A 7 -4.57 -5.86 0.46
CA LEU A 7 -4.46 -4.71 -0.44
C LEU A 7 -5.32 -4.86 -1.70
N GLU A 8 -5.30 -6.02 -2.33
CA GLU A 8 -6.09 -6.32 -3.52
C GLU A 8 -7.60 -6.27 -3.21
N ALA A 9 -8.03 -6.80 -2.06
CA ALA A 9 -9.42 -6.74 -1.63
C ALA A 9 -9.92 -5.28 -1.52
N GLU A 10 -9.13 -4.41 -0.88
CA GLU A 10 -9.47 -2.99 -0.74
C GLU A 10 -9.44 -2.24 -2.09
N LEU A 11 -8.47 -2.55 -2.96
CA LEU A 11 -8.40 -1.99 -4.31
C LEU A 11 -9.63 -2.38 -5.13
N ILE A 12 -10.08 -3.64 -5.07
CA ILE A 12 -11.30 -4.10 -5.74
C ILE A 12 -12.51 -3.30 -5.24
N LEU A 13 -12.69 -3.19 -3.92
CA LEU A 13 -13.83 -2.47 -3.33
C LEU A 13 -13.85 -0.99 -3.72
N GLY A 14 -12.68 -0.33 -3.74
CA GLY A 14 -12.56 1.08 -4.13
C GLY A 14 -12.77 1.31 -5.63
N LEU A 15 -12.12 0.50 -6.48
CA LEU A 15 -12.13 0.67 -7.93
C LEU A 15 -13.44 0.23 -8.57
N GLN A 16 -14.21 -0.66 -7.93
CA GLN A 16 -15.52 -1.10 -8.43
C GLN A 16 -16.47 0.04 -8.79
N LYS A 17 -16.38 1.19 -8.11
CA LYS A 17 -17.25 2.35 -8.37
C LYS A 17 -16.61 3.41 -9.27
N ILE A 18 -15.28 3.46 -9.33
CA ILE A 18 -14.54 4.57 -9.94
C ILE A 18 -13.92 4.16 -11.28
N ALA A 19 -13.29 2.99 -11.33
CA ALA A 19 -12.61 2.49 -12.52
C ALA A 19 -12.60 0.94 -12.52
N PRO A 20 -13.74 0.28 -12.82
CA PRO A 20 -13.84 -1.18 -12.82
C PRO A 20 -12.85 -1.86 -13.77
N GLN A 21 -12.48 -1.19 -14.86
CA GLN A 21 -11.52 -1.67 -15.86
C GLN A 21 -10.08 -1.76 -15.35
N ALA A 22 -9.77 -1.15 -14.20
CA ALA A 22 -8.46 -1.23 -13.58
C ALA A 22 -8.31 -2.48 -12.68
N ILE A 23 -9.42 -3.17 -12.37
CA ILE A 23 -9.42 -4.36 -11.51
C ILE A 23 -8.79 -5.53 -12.25
N GLY A 24 -7.81 -6.18 -11.61
CA GLY A 24 -7.09 -7.33 -12.17
C GLY A 24 -5.90 -6.96 -13.06
N ASN A 25 -5.61 -5.67 -13.23
CA ASN A 25 -4.37 -5.23 -13.86
C ASN A 25 -3.20 -5.30 -12.88
N ASP A 26 -1.99 -5.48 -13.43
CA ASP A 26 -0.75 -5.35 -12.66
C ASP A 26 -0.66 -3.93 -12.07
N TYR A 27 -0.22 -3.85 -10.81
CA TYR A 27 -0.02 -2.59 -10.11
C TYR A 27 1.38 -2.53 -9.49
N PHE A 28 1.87 -1.30 -9.34
CA PHE A 28 3.15 -1.03 -8.72
C PHE A 28 2.96 -0.09 -7.54
N VAL A 29 3.42 -0.51 -6.36
CA VAL A 29 3.37 0.30 -5.15
C VAL A 29 4.61 1.20 -5.11
N VAL A 30 4.40 2.51 -5.30
CA VAL A 30 5.49 3.49 -5.36
C VAL A 30 5.99 3.88 -3.97
N GLY A 31 5.18 3.74 -2.92
CA GLY A 31 5.56 4.12 -1.56
C GLY A 31 4.39 4.12 -0.58
N THR A 32 4.66 4.56 0.64
CA THR A 32 3.61 4.86 1.64
C THR A 32 3.67 6.32 2.05
N PHE A 33 2.53 6.88 2.44
CA PHE A 33 2.43 8.23 3.02
C PHE A 33 1.85 8.14 4.43
N ASP A 34 2.18 9.10 5.29
CA ASP A 34 1.55 9.20 6.61
C ASP A 34 0.05 9.53 6.46
N LYS A 35 -0.79 8.91 7.29
CA LYS A 35 -2.24 9.14 7.31
C LYS A 35 -2.60 10.61 7.45
N LYS A 36 -1.85 11.40 8.23
CA LYS A 36 -2.09 12.85 8.39
C LYS A 36 -1.85 13.61 7.10
N VAL A 37 -0.82 13.23 6.34
CA VAL A 37 -0.51 13.82 5.03
C VAL A 37 -1.61 13.47 4.02
N TRP A 38 -2.03 12.21 3.96
CA TRP A 38 -3.16 11.77 3.13
C TRP A 38 -4.45 12.54 3.46
N GLN A 39 -4.81 12.63 4.74
CA GLN A 39 -6.02 13.34 5.17
C GLN A 39 -5.95 14.85 4.92
N GLY A 40 -4.77 15.45 5.07
CA GLY A 40 -4.56 16.87 4.75
C GLY A 40 -4.73 17.14 3.27
N GLY A 41 -4.25 16.23 2.43
CA GLY A 41 -4.37 16.36 0.99
C GLY A 41 -5.78 16.06 0.43
N LEU A 42 -6.54 15.13 1.03
CA LEU A 42 -7.97 14.94 0.68
C LEU A 42 -8.84 16.17 0.97
N LYS A 43 -8.41 17.05 1.87
CA LYS A 43 -9.13 18.30 2.19
C LYS A 43 -8.79 19.46 1.25
N ASN A 44 -7.70 19.35 0.49
CA ASN A 44 -7.22 20.34 -0.46
C ASN A 44 -7.11 19.68 -1.84
N GLU A 45 -8.24 19.58 -2.54
CA GLU A 45 -8.39 18.90 -3.82
C GLU A 45 -7.41 19.40 -4.91
N GLU A 46 -6.94 20.64 -4.81
CA GLU A 46 -6.10 21.27 -5.84
C GLU A 46 -4.64 20.77 -5.89
N ASN A 47 -4.15 20.04 -4.89
CA ASN A 47 -2.71 19.68 -4.79
C ASN A 47 -2.41 18.19 -4.54
N TYR A 48 -3.41 17.31 -4.54
CA TYR A 48 -3.18 15.92 -4.10
C TYR A 48 -2.30 15.07 -5.03
N LEU A 49 -2.31 15.38 -6.33
CA LEU A 49 -1.62 14.63 -7.38
C LEU A 49 -0.53 15.47 -8.08
N ASN A 50 0.05 16.45 -7.38
CA ASN A 50 1.17 17.24 -7.91
C ASN A 50 2.51 16.54 -7.63
N SER A 51 3.60 17.08 -8.17
CA SER A 51 4.96 16.54 -7.96
C SER A 51 5.41 16.57 -6.49
N GLU A 52 4.81 17.40 -5.63
CA GLU A 52 5.18 17.49 -4.22
C GLU A 52 4.70 16.30 -3.41
N MET A 53 3.64 15.59 -3.84
CA MET A 53 3.17 14.38 -3.17
C MET A 53 4.28 13.33 -3.04
N PHE A 54 5.14 13.22 -4.07
CA PHE A 54 6.26 12.27 -4.08
C PHE A 54 7.30 12.57 -2.99
N ASN A 55 7.39 13.82 -2.50
CA ASN A 55 8.30 14.17 -1.40
C ASN A 55 7.85 13.59 -0.05
N TYR A 56 6.59 13.19 0.07
CA TYR A 56 6.04 12.58 1.29
C TYR A 56 5.95 11.06 1.21
N LEU A 57 6.36 10.46 0.09
CA LEU A 57 6.44 9.02 -0.05
C LEU A 57 7.66 8.51 0.71
N ALA A 58 7.40 7.67 1.71
CA ALA A 58 8.43 6.79 2.24
C ALA A 58 8.60 5.62 1.29
N ASP A 59 9.83 5.43 0.81
CA ASP A 59 10.21 4.28 0.00
C ASP A 59 9.91 2.99 0.76
N PHE A 60 9.47 1.96 0.02
CA PHE A 60 9.49 0.60 0.51
C PHE A 60 10.94 0.10 0.59
N LYS A 61 11.67 0.53 1.62
CA LYS A 61 12.39 -0.39 2.50
C LYS A 61 13.07 -1.56 1.80
N THR A 62 12.45 -2.71 2.02
CA THR A 62 12.63 -4.01 1.38
C THR A 62 11.46 -4.85 1.92
N MET A 63 10.79 -5.65 1.10
CA MET A 63 9.87 -6.68 1.61
C MET A 63 10.76 -7.81 2.15
N LEU A 64 10.76 -8.02 3.46
CA LEU A 64 11.55 -9.08 4.11
C LEU A 64 10.62 -10.24 4.41
N ASP A 65 10.85 -11.38 3.77
CA ASP A 65 10.24 -12.64 4.15
C ASP A 65 10.87 -13.10 5.47
N LEU A 66 10.13 -12.88 6.56
CA LEU A 66 10.51 -13.32 7.89
C LEU A 66 10.05 -14.76 8.08
N GLU A 67 10.94 -15.71 7.79
CA GLU A 67 10.78 -17.08 8.28
C GLU A 67 11.11 -17.11 9.77
N VAL A 68 10.06 -17.25 10.60
CA VAL A 68 10.22 -17.46 12.03
C VAL A 68 10.26 -18.96 12.27
N GLU A 69 11.42 -19.49 12.64
CA GLU A 69 11.49 -20.81 13.27
C GLU A 69 11.03 -20.68 14.72
N PRO A 70 9.86 -21.26 15.09
CA PRO A 70 9.42 -21.24 16.47
C PRO A 70 10.37 -22.09 17.31
N GLY A 71 10.87 -21.54 18.41
CA GLY A 71 11.72 -22.29 19.34
C GLY A 71 10.99 -23.53 19.87
N GLY A 72 11.56 -24.71 19.66
CA GLY A 72 11.00 -25.99 20.07
C GLY A 72 12.05 -27.08 20.11
N TRP A 73 11.76 -28.17 20.82
CA TRP A 73 12.59 -29.37 20.79
C TRP A 73 12.21 -30.18 19.56
N TYR A 74 13.09 -30.21 18.56
CA TYR A 74 12.95 -31.09 17.40
C TYR A 74 13.69 -32.40 17.69
N LEU A 75 13.01 -33.53 17.51
CA LEU A 75 13.66 -34.85 17.52
C LEU A 75 14.34 -35.01 16.15
N GLU A 76 15.67 -35.18 16.17
CA GLU A 76 16.46 -35.55 14.98
C GLU A 76 15.96 -36.84 14.32
#